data_AF-A0A420EHI1-F1
#
_entry.id   AF-A0A420EHI1-F1
#
_cell.length_a   1.000
_cell.length_b   1.000
_cell.length_c   1.000
_cell.angle_alpha   90.00
_cell.angle_beta   90.00
_cell.angle_gamma   90.00
#
_symmetry.space_group_name_H-M   'P 1'
#
loop_
_entity.id
_entity.type
_entity.pdbx_description
1 polymer ?
#
loop_
_entity_poly.entity_id
_entity_poly.type
_entity_poly.pdbx_seq_one_letter_code
_entity_poly.pdbx_strand_id
1 'polypeptide(L)' 'MSIIFVLIPIALIFVAIAIFVFIWAVRSEQFDDLDRQGSNILFDEDQPPLTKKHSTKSDDEL' A
#
# COMPACT_ATOMS: atom_id res chain seq x y z
N MET A 1 -19.08 -35.91 19.45
CA MET A 1 -20.10 -35.21 18.63
C MET A 1 -20.14 -33.75 19.05
N SER A 2 -20.31 -32.84 18.09
CA SER A 2 -20.49 -31.37 18.21
C SER A 2 -19.28 -30.43 18.01
N ILE A 3 -18.37 -30.78 17.08
CA ILE A 3 -17.36 -29.84 16.53
C ILE A 3 -17.96 -28.54 15.98
N ILE A 4 -19.25 -28.59 15.60
CA ILE A 4 -20.01 -27.44 15.11
C ILE A 4 -20.04 -26.26 16.09
N PHE A 5 -19.99 -26.50 17.41
CA PHE A 5 -19.94 -25.44 18.41
C PHE A 5 -18.59 -24.71 18.47
N VAL A 6 -17.53 -25.33 17.96
CA VAL A 6 -16.21 -24.70 17.82
C VAL A 6 -16.08 -24.03 16.45
N LEU A 7 -16.67 -24.62 15.41
CA LEU A 7 -16.55 -24.13 14.04
C LEU A 7 -17.32 -22.82 13.80
N ILE A 8 -18.52 -22.68 14.37
CA ILE A 8 -19.35 -21.47 14.26
C ILE A 8 -18.63 -20.22 14.81
N PRO A 9 -18.12 -20.19 16.05
CA PRO A 9 -17.46 -18.99 16.57
C PRO A 9 -16.16 -18.68 15.82
N ILE A 10 -15.41 -19.70 15.41
CA ILE A 10 -14.20 -19.50 14.58
C ILE A 10 -14.54 -18.83 13.25
N ALA A 11 -15.59 -19.31 12.56
CA ALA A 11 -16.05 -18.71 11.32
C ALA A 11 -16.48 -17.24 11.51
N LEU A 12 -17.19 -16.93 12.60
CA LEU A 12 -17.58 -15.56 12.93
C LEU A 12 -16.36 -14.65 13.16
N ILE A 13 -15.30 -15.14 13.82
CA ILE A 13 -14.06 -14.40 14.00
C ILE A 13 -13.41 -14.10 12.65
N PHE A 14 -13.33 -15.08 11.74
CA PHE A 14 -12.79 -14.86 10.40
C PHE A 14 -13.58 -13.82 9.62
N VAL A 15 -14.92 -13.88 9.68
CA VAL A 15 -15.79 -12.89 9.03
C VAL A 15 -15.58 -11.49 9.64
N ALA A 16 -15.48 -11.38 10.96
CA ALA A 16 -15.22 -10.11 11.64
C ALA A 16 -13.87 -9.51 11.23
N ILE A 17 -12.81 -10.32 11.17
CA ILE A 17 -11.48 -9.89 10.71
C ILE A 17 -11.54 -9.44 9.25
N ALA A 18 -12.22 -10.20 8.38
CA ALA A 18 -12.36 -9.85 6.96
C ALA A 18 -13.07 -8.50 6.78
N ILE A 19 -14.17 -8.27 7.52
CA ILE A 19 -14.90 -6.99 7.50
C ILE A 19 -14.00 -5.86 8.03
N PHE A 20 -13.28 -6.09 9.12
CA PHE A 20 -12.37 -5.09 9.69
C PHE A 20 -11.27 -4.69 8.69
N VAL A 21 -10.60 -5.66 8.08
CA VAL A 21 -9.56 -5.43 7.06
C VAL A 21 -10.16 -4.74 5.84
N PHE A 22 -11.35 -5.12 5.40
CA PHE A 22 -12.03 -4.49 4.28
C PHE A 22 -12.32 -3.00 4.55
N ILE A 23 -12.90 -2.68 5.71
CA ILE A 23 -13.18 -1.28 6.09
C ILE A 23 -11.87 -0.50 6.22
N TRP A 24 -10.83 -1.10 6.81
CA TRP A 24 -9.51 -0.48 6.91
C TRP A 24 -8.93 -0.17 5.52
N ALA A 25 -8.97 -1.12 4.58
CA ALA A 25 -8.46 -0.95 3.23
C ALA A 25 -9.21 0.16 2.46
N VAL A 26 -10.55 0.20 2.56
CA VAL A 26 -11.38 1.25 1.95
C VAL A 26 -11.01 2.63 2.51
N ARG A 27 -10.74 2.73 3.81
CA ARG A 27 -10.35 4.00 4.45
C ARG A 27 -8.88 4.38 4.21
N SER A 28 -8.02 3.42 3.88
CA SER A 28 -6.58 3.62 3.76
C SER A 28 -6.15 4.14 2.38
N GLU A 29 -7.08 4.59 1.52
CA GLU A 29 -6.81 5.11 0.17
C GLU A 29 -5.85 4.21 -0.64
N GLN A 30 -5.85 2.89 -0.39
CA GLN A 30 -4.90 1.95 -0.99
C GLN A 30 -5.06 1.80 -2.51
N PHE A 31 -6.14 2.34 -3.06
CA PHE A 31 -6.36 2.45 -4.50
C PHE A 31 -5.48 3.53 -5.15
N ASP A 32 -5.15 4.59 -4.41
CA ASP A 32 -4.34 5.71 -4.92
C ASP A 32 -2.86 5.31 -5.12
N ASP A 33 -2.38 4.34 -4.32
CA ASP A 33 -1.04 3.76 -4.49
C ASP A 33 -0.95 2.82 -5.72
N LEU A 34 -2.05 2.12 -6.07
CA LEU A 34 -2.11 1.30 -7.30
C LEU A 34 -2.14 2.15 -8.57
N ASP A 35 -2.88 3.26 -8.58
CA ASP A 35 -2.93 4.18 -9.72
C ASP A 35 -1.58 4.88 -9.97
N ARG A 36 -0.86 5.21 -8.89
CA ARG A 36 0.48 5.80 -8.98
C ARG A 36 1.54 4.83 -9.51
N GLN A 37 1.48 3.54 -9.15
CA GLN A 37 2.43 2.55 -9.66
C GLN A 37 2.11 2.09 -11.10
N GLY A 38 0.82 2.02 -11.46
CA GLY A 38 0.40 1.66 -12.81
C GLY A 38 0.74 2.70 -13.89
N SER A 39 0.77 3.98 -13.52
CA SER A 39 1.16 5.06 -14.43
C SER A 39 2.68 5.14 -14.66
N ASN A 40 3.52 4.81 -13.67
CA ASN A 40 4.97 4.80 -13.87
C ASN A 40 5.43 3.73 -14.86
N ILE A 41 4.82 2.54 -14.90
CA ILE A 41 5.32 1.46 -15.77
C ILE A 41 5.07 1.68 -17.26
N LEU A 42 4.08 2.51 -17.62
CA LEU A 42 3.73 2.80 -19.01
C LEU A 42 4.35 4.10 -19.53
N PHE A 43 4.75 5.02 -18.64
CA PHE A 43 5.25 6.35 -19.00
C PHE A 43 6.70 6.64 -18.56
N ASP A 44 7.37 5.73 -17.83
CA ASP A 44 8.79 5.89 -17.43
C ASP A 44 9.79 5.58 -18.56
N GLU A 45 9.38 4.99 -19.70
CA GLU A 45 10.30 4.70 -20.81
C GLU A 45 10.70 5.95 -21.62
N ASP A 46 9.92 7.04 -21.53
CA ASP A 46 10.09 8.24 -22.36
C ASP A 46 10.74 9.44 -21.64
N GLN A 47 11.05 9.32 -20.34
CA GLN A 47 11.73 10.41 -19.64
C GLN A 47 13.26 10.17 -19.61
N PRO A 48 14.06 10.98 -20.34
CA PRO A 48 15.50 10.95 -20.14
C PRO A 48 15.79 11.27 -18.67
N PRO A 49 16.82 10.67 -18.05
CA PRO A 49 17.10 10.88 -16.64
C PRO A 49 17.42 12.36 -16.43
N LEU A 50 16.42 13.12 -15.99
CA LEU A 50 16.62 14.49 -15.55
C LEU A 50 17.39 14.38 -14.25
N THR A 51 18.71 14.45 -14.45
CA THR A 51 19.75 14.66 -13.47
C THR A 51 19.30 15.79 -12.54
N LYS A 52 18.65 15.42 -11.43
CA LYS A 52 18.32 16.36 -10.36
C LYS A 52 19.14 15.99 -9.14
N LYS A 53 20.44 16.30 -9.22
CA LYS A 53 21.25 16.55 -8.03
C LYS A 53 22.16 17.74 -8.26
N HIS A 54 21.53 18.92 -8.33
CA HIS A 54 22.24 20.17 -8.09
C HIS A 54 21.48 20.98 -7.05
N SER A 55 21.78 20.73 -5.78
CA SER A 55 21.81 21.75 -4.72
C SER A 55 22.10 21.10 -3.36
N THR A 56 23.37 21.01 -3.00
CA THR A 56 23.78 21.23 -1.62
C THR A 56 24.97 22.17 -1.69
N LYS A 57 24.67 23.47 -1.68
CA LYS A 57 25.60 24.47 -1.18
C LYS A 57 25.47 24.44 0.34
N SER A 58 26.52 24.02 1.02
CA SER A 58 26.86 24.46 2.37
C SER A 58 28.25 23.90 2.70
N ASP A 59 29.23 24.81 2.63
CA ASP A 59 30.24 25.07 3.65
C ASP A 59 31.11 23.90 4.12
N ASP A 60 32.36 23.84 3.64
CA ASP A 60 33.55 23.28 4.30
C ASP A 60 34.78 23.92 3.60
N GLU A 61 35.32 25.01 4.12
CA GLU A 61 36.54 25.07 4.95
C GLU A 61 37.87 25.11 4.14
N LEU A 62 38.56 26.27 4.28
CA LEU A 62 39.97 26.61 3.96
C LEU A 62 40.34 27.03 2.54
#